data_AF-A0A963HD08-F1
#
_entry.id   AF-A0A963HD08-F1
#
_cell.length_a   1.000
_cell.length_b   1.000
_cell.length_c   1.000
_cell.angle_alpha   90.00
_cell.angle_beta   90.00
_cell.angle_gamma   90.00
#
_symmetry.space_group_name_H-M   'P 1'
#
loop_
_entity.id
_entity.type
_entity.pdbx_description
1 polymer ?
#
loop_
_entity_poly.entity_id
_entity_poly.type
_entity_poly.pdbx_seq_one_letter_code
_entity_poly.pdbx_strand_id
1 'polypeptide(L)'
;MHVLYEEDGAFRTATIVLDNDSSLQVEAASGKRSKVKTANVLLRYSEPAPATLLDQAEALASSIEQDFLWECLGDGEFAFLDFADEYFGHVANAVEATALLLALQAAPIYFHRKGKGRFRRAPSEILQAALAGLEKKRQQALS
;
A
#
# COMPACT_ATOMS: atom_id res chain seq x y z
N MET A 1 10.01 11.59 -13.96
CA MET A 1 10.14 10.50 -12.96
C MET A 1 9.54 10.98 -11.66
N HIS A 2 8.66 10.18 -11.09
CA HIS A 2 7.90 10.46 -9.88
C HIS A 2 8.22 9.43 -8.80
N VAL A 3 7.79 9.73 -7.58
CA VAL A 3 8.03 8.87 -6.42
C VAL A 3 6.79 8.79 -5.54
N LEU A 4 6.49 7.57 -5.09
CA LEU A 4 5.58 7.26 -3.99
C LEU A 4 6.45 7.00 -2.77
N TYR A 5 6.16 7.68 -1.67
CA TYR A 5 6.90 7.56 -0.43
C TYR A 5 5.96 7.66 0.77
N GLU A 6 6.45 7.20 1.92
CA GLU A 6 5.73 7.29 3.18
C GLU A 6 6.34 8.37 4.08
N GLU A 7 5.48 9.26 4.59
CA GLU A 7 5.82 10.33 5.51
C GLU A 7 4.76 10.38 6.60
N ASP A 8 5.18 10.26 7.87
CA ASP A 8 4.30 10.26 9.05
C ASP A 8 3.12 9.27 8.96
N GLY A 9 3.35 8.10 8.35
CA GLY A 9 2.35 7.05 8.17
C GLY A 9 1.39 7.26 6.98
N ALA A 10 1.51 8.38 6.27
CA ALA A 10 0.72 8.69 5.09
C ALA A 10 1.52 8.46 3.81
N PHE A 11 0.83 7.97 2.77
CA PHE A 11 1.40 7.88 1.43
C PHE A 11 1.34 9.23 0.73
N ARG A 12 2.44 9.59 0.08
CA ARG A 12 2.63 10.85 -0.63
C ARG A 12 3.27 10.59 -1.97
N THR A 13 2.95 11.47 -2.92
CA THR A 13 3.48 11.43 -4.27
C THR A 13 4.13 12.76 -4.62
N ALA A 14 5.24 12.71 -5.36
CA ALA A 14 5.94 13.91 -5.80
C ALA A 14 6.76 13.64 -7.06
N THR A 15 7.17 14.72 -7.74
CA THR A 15 8.13 14.66 -8.84
C THR A 15 9.55 14.72 -8.30
N ILE A 16 10.44 13.85 -8.78
CA ILE A 16 11.85 13.87 -8.40
C ILE A 16 12.53 15.04 -9.12
N VAL A 17 13.14 15.94 -8.35
CA VAL A 17 13.94 17.08 -8.85
C VAL A 17 15.42 16.73 -8.87
N LEU A 18 15.90 16.08 -7.80
CA LEU A 18 17.27 15.62 -7.68
C LEU A 18 17.33 14.27 -6.96
N ASP A 19 18.16 13.37 -7.47
CA ASP A 19 18.39 12.05 -6.91
C ASP A 19 19.80 11.99 -6.32
N ASN A 20 19.89 11.73 -5.02
CA ASN A 20 21.17 11.52 -4.32
C ASN A 20 21.11 10.18 -3.58
N ASP A 21 22.27 9.61 -3.29
CA ASP A 21 22.41 8.26 -2.73
C ASP A 21 21.46 7.96 -1.55
N SER A 22 21.40 8.85 -0.57
CA SER A 22 20.59 8.65 0.65
C SER A 22 19.28 9.44 0.68
N SER A 23 19.01 10.27 -0.33
CA SER A 23 17.84 11.13 -0.35
C SER A 23 17.49 11.74 -1.69
N LEU A 24 16.20 11.97 -1.89
CA LEU A 24 15.64 12.70 -3.01
C LEU A 24 15.30 14.14 -2.62
N GLN A 25 15.51 15.08 -3.53
CA GLN A 25 14.76 16.34 -3.53
C GLN A 25 13.56 16.16 -4.43
N VAL A 26 12.38 16.49 -3.91
CA VAL A 26 11.11 16.28 -4.61
C VAL A 26 10.28 17.55 -4.61
N GLU A 27 9.36 17.66 -5.57
CA GLU A 27 8.39 18.73 -5.69
C GLU A 27 6.98 18.13 -5.68
N ALA A 28 6.18 18.50 -4.67
CA ALA A 28 4.79 18.07 -4.54
C ALA A 28 3.92 18.77 -5.59
N ALA A 29 2.70 18.25 -5.83
CA ALA A 29 1.75 18.85 -6.78
C ALA A 29 1.40 20.33 -6.46
N SER A 30 1.54 20.75 -5.20
CA SER A 30 1.38 22.14 -4.77
C SER A 30 2.55 23.07 -5.13
N GLY A 31 3.63 22.54 -5.71
CA GLY A 31 4.89 23.25 -5.97
C GLY A 31 5.84 23.31 -4.77
N LYS A 32 5.44 22.79 -3.59
CA LYS A 32 6.31 22.74 -2.41
C LYS A 32 7.45 21.76 -2.64
N ARG A 33 8.69 22.20 -2.40
CA ARG A 33 9.88 21.35 -2.40
C ARG A 33 10.19 20.78 -1.03
N SER A 34 10.63 19.53 -0.98
CA SER A 34 11.05 18.85 0.24
C SER A 34 12.13 17.80 -0.04
N LYS A 35 12.75 17.31 1.04
CA LYS A 35 13.75 16.24 1.00
C LYS A 35 13.14 14.96 1.55
N VAL A 36 13.24 13.86 0.80
CA VAL A 36 12.75 12.54 1.20
C VAL A 36 13.95 11.59 1.34
N LYS A 37 14.04 10.86 2.45
CA LYS A 37 15.09 9.82 2.61
C LYS A 37 14.79 8.64 1.69
N THR A 38 15.82 8.03 1.07
CA THR A 38 15.63 6.86 0.20
C THR A 38 14.92 5.71 0.93
N ALA A 39 15.17 5.54 2.24
CA ALA A 39 14.50 4.56 3.09
C ALA A 39 12.98 4.81 3.32
N ASN A 40 12.43 5.93 2.82
CA ASN A 40 10.99 6.22 2.82
C ASN A 40 10.34 6.00 1.45
N VAL A 41 11.13 5.80 0.41
CA VAL A 41 10.64 5.57 -0.96
C VAL A 41 10.07 4.17 -1.06
N LEU A 42 8.87 4.07 -1.62
CA LEU A 42 8.14 2.82 -1.82
C LEU A 42 8.18 2.39 -3.28
N LEU A 43 7.99 3.35 -4.20
CA LEU A 43 7.96 3.10 -5.64
C LEU A 43 8.45 4.34 -6.39
N ARG A 44 9.23 4.13 -7.45
CA ARG A 44 9.55 5.14 -8.47
C ARG A 44 8.80 4.80 -9.75
N TYR A 45 8.21 5.78 -10.40
CA TYR A 45 7.34 5.55 -11.55
C TYR A 45 7.39 6.71 -12.55
N SER A 46 6.98 6.45 -13.80
CA SER A 46 6.91 7.46 -14.86
C SER A 46 5.53 8.09 -14.99
N GLU A 47 4.47 7.30 -14.86
CA GLU A 47 3.08 7.70 -15.03
C GLU A 47 2.18 6.95 -14.03
N PRO A 48 1.00 7.49 -13.67
CA PRO A 48 0.46 8.79 -14.07
C PRO A 48 1.16 9.96 -13.35
N ALA A 49 0.61 11.18 -13.40
CA ALA A 49 1.18 12.31 -12.65
C ALA A 49 0.97 12.11 -11.13
N PRO A 50 1.83 12.69 -10.26
CA PRO A 50 1.72 12.54 -8.81
C PRO A 50 0.35 12.90 -8.25
N ALA A 51 -0.29 13.93 -8.82
CA ALA A 51 -1.59 14.42 -8.39
C ALA A 51 -2.72 13.43 -8.61
N THR A 52 -2.56 12.45 -9.51
CA THR A 52 -3.64 11.53 -9.90
C THR A 52 -3.39 10.09 -9.47
N LEU A 53 -2.16 9.72 -9.11
CA LEU A 53 -1.82 8.35 -8.75
C LEU A 53 -2.66 7.86 -7.56
N LEU A 54 -2.73 8.64 -6.47
CA LEU A 54 -3.44 8.22 -5.26
C LEU A 54 -4.95 8.09 -5.53
N ASP A 55 -5.57 9.05 -6.21
CA ASP A 55 -7.00 9.00 -6.54
C ASP A 55 -7.35 7.75 -7.37
N GLN A 56 -6.56 7.43 -8.39
CA GLN A 56 -6.77 6.23 -9.21
C GLN A 56 -6.53 4.94 -8.41
N ALA A 57 -5.49 4.92 -7.58
CA ALA A 57 -5.15 3.79 -6.76
C ALA A 57 -6.19 3.55 -5.66
N GLU A 58 -6.76 4.58 -5.06
CA GLU A 58 -7.85 4.49 -4.08
C GLU A 58 -9.11 3.91 -4.72
N ALA A 59 -9.46 4.37 -5.93
CA ALA A 59 -10.58 3.82 -6.67
C ALA A 59 -10.39 2.32 -6.95
N LEU A 60 -9.22 1.91 -7.42
CA LEU A 60 -8.90 0.50 -7.67
C LEU A 60 -8.78 -0.33 -6.39
N ALA A 61 -8.23 0.24 -5.31
CA ALA A 61 -8.11 -0.45 -4.02
C ALA A 61 -9.49 -0.83 -3.45
N SER A 62 -10.51 -0.02 -3.72
CA SER A 62 -11.87 -0.29 -3.27
C SER A 62 -12.51 -1.54 -3.89
N SER A 63 -11.98 -2.01 -5.03
CA SER A 63 -12.41 -3.26 -5.67
C SER A 63 -11.55 -4.48 -5.29
N ILE A 64 -10.51 -4.32 -4.45
CA ILE A 64 -9.67 -5.43 -4.01
C ILE A 64 -10.34 -6.11 -2.80
N GLU A 65 -10.72 -7.37 -2.98
CA GLU A 65 -11.33 -8.19 -1.93
C GLU A 65 -10.26 -8.71 -0.97
N GLN A 66 -10.32 -8.28 0.29
CA GLN A 66 -9.29 -8.57 1.30
C GLN A 66 -9.19 -10.06 1.63
N ASP A 67 -10.34 -10.75 1.67
CA ASP A 67 -10.40 -12.21 1.89
C ASP A 67 -9.67 -12.96 0.77
N PHE A 68 -10.00 -12.66 -0.50
CA PHE A 68 -9.33 -13.27 -1.65
C PHE A 68 -7.83 -12.95 -1.69
N LEU A 69 -7.46 -11.70 -1.40
CA LEU A 69 -6.07 -11.28 -1.32
C LEU A 69 -5.30 -12.08 -0.26
N TRP A 70 -5.91 -12.34 0.89
CA TRP A 70 -5.35 -13.14 1.97
C TRP A 70 -5.17 -14.62 1.59
N GLU A 71 -6.12 -15.18 0.83
CA GLU A 71 -6.05 -16.55 0.32
C GLU A 71 -4.93 -16.76 -0.71
N CYS A 72 -4.65 -15.74 -1.54
CA CYS A 72 -3.59 -15.79 -2.53
C CYS A 72 -2.18 -15.73 -1.91
N LEU A 73 -2.06 -15.24 -0.68
CA LEU A 73 -0.76 -15.05 -0.02
C LEU A 73 -0.30 -16.31 0.71
N GLY A 74 0.97 -16.65 0.51
CA GLY A 74 1.66 -17.69 1.26
C GLY A 74 2.01 -17.27 2.69
N ASP A 75 2.53 -18.23 3.45
CA ASP A 75 3.10 -17.97 4.78
C ASP A 75 4.47 -17.31 4.66
N GLY A 76 4.56 -16.03 5.04
CA GLY A 76 5.83 -15.32 4.98
C GLY A 76 5.67 -13.79 4.96
N GLU A 77 6.81 -13.10 5.04
CA GLU A 77 6.84 -11.67 4.74
C GLU A 77 7.05 -11.46 3.26
N PHE A 78 6.30 -10.53 2.69
CA PHE A 78 6.39 -10.16 1.28
C PHE A 78 6.50 -8.64 1.13
N ALA A 79 7.09 -8.21 0.02
CA ALA A 79 7.01 -6.81 -0.40
C ALA A 79 5.77 -6.63 -1.29
N PHE A 80 5.09 -5.50 -1.17
CA PHE A 80 3.87 -5.23 -1.94
C PHE A 80 4.11 -5.24 -3.45
N LEU A 81 5.30 -4.81 -3.92
CA LEU A 81 5.64 -4.80 -5.34
C LEU A 81 5.74 -6.21 -5.91
N ASP A 82 6.44 -7.11 -5.19
CA ASP A 82 6.61 -8.50 -5.63
C ASP A 82 5.26 -9.20 -5.80
N PHE A 83 4.30 -8.87 -4.91
CA PHE A 83 2.96 -9.46 -4.97
C PHE A 83 1.99 -8.74 -5.93
N ALA A 84 2.24 -7.48 -6.28
CA ALA A 84 1.41 -6.77 -7.25
C ALA A 84 1.40 -7.50 -8.59
N ASP A 85 2.57 -7.95 -9.07
CA ASP A 85 2.68 -8.65 -10.33
C ASP A 85 1.91 -9.98 -10.34
N GLU A 86 1.95 -10.70 -9.21
CA GLU A 86 1.24 -11.97 -9.03
C GLU A 86 -0.29 -11.75 -9.00
N TYR A 87 -0.75 -10.76 -8.24
CA TYR A 87 -2.17 -10.47 -8.10
C TYR A 87 -2.83 -10.02 -9.42
N PHE A 88 -2.15 -9.15 -10.18
CA PHE A 88 -2.67 -8.65 -11.45
C PHE A 88 -2.33 -9.58 -12.64
N GLY A 89 -1.41 -10.53 -12.48
CA GLY A 89 -1.04 -11.50 -13.51
C GLY A 89 -0.15 -10.92 -14.63
N HIS A 90 0.43 -9.74 -14.41
CA HIS A 90 1.35 -9.06 -15.31
C HIS A 90 2.22 -8.10 -14.51
N VAL A 91 3.23 -7.49 -15.15
CA VAL A 91 4.00 -6.42 -14.51
C VAL A 91 3.06 -5.28 -14.13
N ALA A 92 2.87 -5.07 -12.83
CA ALA A 92 1.92 -4.12 -12.30
C ALA A 92 2.39 -2.70 -12.58
N ASN A 93 1.49 -1.86 -13.07
CA ASN A 93 1.76 -0.44 -13.23
C ASN A 93 1.72 0.27 -11.86
N ALA A 94 2.06 1.56 -11.85
CA ALA A 94 2.13 2.32 -10.60
C ALA A 94 0.79 2.40 -9.87
N VAL A 95 -0.32 2.51 -10.60
CA VAL A 95 -1.67 2.57 -10.03
C VAL A 95 -2.02 1.25 -9.34
N GLU A 96 -1.78 0.12 -10.01
CA GLU A 96 -2.01 -1.23 -9.51
C GLU A 96 -1.17 -1.54 -8.27
N ALA A 97 0.13 -1.30 -8.33
CA ALA A 97 1.03 -1.49 -7.20
C ALA A 97 0.60 -0.62 -5.99
N THR A 98 0.21 0.63 -6.24
CA THR A 98 -0.25 1.54 -5.18
C THR A 98 -1.62 1.11 -4.64
N ALA A 99 -2.53 0.63 -5.49
CA ALA A 99 -3.84 0.13 -5.08
C ALA A 99 -3.72 -1.08 -4.17
N LEU A 100 -2.86 -2.03 -4.52
CA LEU A 100 -2.55 -3.18 -3.68
C LEU A 100 -1.98 -2.73 -2.32
N LEU A 101 -1.02 -1.80 -2.32
CA LEU A 101 -0.47 -1.24 -1.08
C LEU A 101 -1.54 -0.61 -0.18
N LEU A 102 -2.46 0.16 -0.78
CA LEU A 102 -3.58 0.78 -0.06
C LEU A 102 -4.53 -0.27 0.52
N ALA A 103 -4.89 -1.30 -0.26
CA ALA A 103 -5.75 -2.38 0.19
C ALA A 103 -5.14 -3.16 1.37
N LEU A 104 -3.82 -3.45 1.31
CA LEU A 104 -3.08 -4.08 2.40
C LEU A 104 -3.09 -3.21 3.67
N GLN A 105 -2.89 -1.90 3.54
CA GLN A 105 -2.89 -0.98 4.67
C GLN A 105 -4.29 -0.77 5.29
N ALA A 106 -5.34 -0.84 4.48
CA ALA A 106 -6.72 -0.68 4.94
C ALA A 106 -7.25 -1.89 5.72
N ALA A 107 -6.54 -3.02 5.70
CA ALA A 107 -7.00 -4.30 6.23
C ALA A 107 -6.05 -4.88 7.31
N PRO A 108 -5.80 -4.18 8.43
CA PRO A 108 -4.80 -4.58 9.43
C PRO A 108 -5.13 -5.90 10.16
N ILE A 109 -6.38 -6.35 10.13
CA ILE A 109 -6.79 -7.66 10.67
C ILE A 109 -6.31 -8.80 9.75
N TYR A 110 -6.25 -8.54 8.44
CA TYR A 110 -5.79 -9.49 7.43
C TYR A 110 -4.27 -9.42 7.22
N PHE A 111 -3.68 -8.22 7.28
CA PHE A 111 -2.28 -8.01 6.92
C PHE A 111 -1.53 -7.25 8.01
N HIS A 112 -0.53 -7.90 8.58
CA HIS A 112 0.35 -7.32 9.56
C HIS A 112 1.51 -6.60 8.86
N ARG A 113 1.64 -5.30 9.11
CA ARG A 113 2.75 -4.50 8.59
C ARG A 113 4.07 -4.89 9.27
N LYS A 114 5.13 -5.09 8.46
CA LYS A 114 6.48 -5.50 8.89
C LYS A 114 7.57 -4.49 8.53
N GLY A 115 7.18 -3.40 7.87
CA GLY A 115 8.04 -2.31 7.47
C GLY A 115 7.35 -1.43 6.45
N LYS A 116 8.08 -0.52 5.82
CA LYS A 116 7.56 0.25 4.68
C LYS A 116 7.41 -0.67 3.47
N GLY A 117 6.20 -0.78 2.94
CA GLY A 117 5.90 -1.67 1.82
C GLY A 117 6.07 -3.17 2.10
N ARG A 118 6.19 -3.58 3.37
CA ARG A 118 6.37 -4.99 3.75
C ARG A 118 5.26 -5.45 4.67
N PHE A 119 4.71 -6.63 4.37
CA PHE A 119 3.55 -7.19 5.05
C PHE A 119 3.71 -8.68 5.27
N ARG A 120 2.86 -9.22 6.14
CA ARG A 120 2.65 -10.65 6.34
C ARG A 120 1.16 -10.88 6.54
N ARG A 121 0.60 -11.91 5.91
CA ARG A 121 -0.80 -12.30 6.16
C ARG A 121 -1.00 -12.74 7.61
N ALA A 122 -2.16 -12.44 8.19
CA ALA A 122 -2.51 -12.91 9.52
C ALA A 122 -2.61 -14.44 9.53
N PRO A 123 -2.12 -15.15 10.55
CA PRO A 123 -2.36 -16.58 10.69
C PRO A 123 -3.86 -16.88 10.72
N SER A 124 -4.28 -17.98 10.09
CA SER A 124 -5.71 -18.32 9.92
C SER A 124 -6.47 -18.33 11.25
N GLU A 125 -5.90 -18.92 12.30
CA GLU A 125 -6.51 -18.96 13.63
C GLU A 125 -6.72 -17.56 14.24
N ILE A 126 -5.74 -16.66 14.05
CA ILE A 126 -5.82 -15.28 14.55
C ILE A 126 -6.87 -14.51 13.76
N LEU A 127 -6.90 -14.67 12.44
CA LEU A 127 -7.86 -14.02 11.55
C LEU A 127 -9.30 -14.45 11.89
N GLN A 128 -9.54 -15.76 12.01
CA GLN A 128 -10.86 -16.30 12.35
C GLN A 128 -11.35 -15.78 13.71
N ALA A 129 -10.48 -15.77 14.72
CA ALA A 129 -10.83 -15.24 16.04
C ALA A 129 -11.16 -13.74 16.00
N ALA A 130 -10.40 -12.95 15.23
CA ALA A 130 -10.64 -11.52 15.08
C ALA A 130 -11.96 -11.22 14.37
N LEU A 131 -12.26 -11.95 13.29
CA LEU A 131 -13.52 -11.81 12.54
C LEU A 131 -14.74 -12.22 13.39
N ALA A 132 -14.65 -13.33 14.12
CA ALA A 132 -15.71 -13.75 15.05
C ALA A 132 -15.96 -12.71 16.16
N GLY A 133 -14.88 -12.09 16.66
CA GLY A 133 -14.97 -11.00 17.64
C GLY A 133 -15.66 -9.75 17.10
N LEU A 134 -15.38 -9.38 15.85
CA LEU A 134 -16.05 -8.25 15.17
C LEU A 134 -17.53 -8.53 14.95
N GLU A 135 -17.87 -9.72 14.47
CA GLU A 135 -19.26 -10.10 14.19
C GLU A 135 -20.09 -10.10 15.49
N LYS A 136 -19.54 -10.63 16.59
CA LYS A 136 -20.21 -10.58 17.90
C LYS A 136 -20.49 -9.14 18.36
N LYS A 137 -19.54 -8.22 18.16
CA LYS A 137 -19.74 -6.80 18.49
C LYS A 137 -20.80 -6.15 17.60
N ARG A 138 -20.84 -6.49 16.32
CA ARG A 138 -21.86 -6.01 15.37
C ARG A 138 -23.26 -6.43 15.80
N GLN A 139 -23.43 -7.69 16.20
CA GLN A 139 -24.71 -8.21 16.68
C GLN A 139 -25.17 -7.51 17.96
N GLN A 140 -24.26 -7.26 18.90
CA GLN A 140 -24.55 -6.54 20.15
C GLN A 140 -24.90 -5.06 19.95
N ALA A 141 -24.40 -4.42 18.89
CA ALA A 141 -24.74 -3.04 18.57
C ALA A 141 -26.10 -2.90 17.86
N LEU A 142 -26.64 -3.99 17.30
CA LEU A 142 -27.94 -4.05 16.63
C LEU A 142 -29.08 -4.51 17.54
N SER A 143 -28.76 -5.10 18.69
CA SER A 143 -29.71 -5.53 19.73
C SER A 143 -30.01 -4.41 20.72
#